data_AF-P45625-F1
#
_entry.id   AF-P45625-F1
#
_cell.length_a   1.000
_cell.length_b   1.000
_cell.length_c   1.000
_cell.angle_alpha   90.00
_cell.angle_beta   90.00
_cell.angle_gamma   90.00
#
_symmetry.space_group_name_H-M   'P 1'
#
loop_
_entity.id
_entity.type
_entity.pdbx_description
1 polymer ?
#
loop_
_entity_poly.entity_id
_entity_poly.type
_entity_poly.pdbx_seq_one_letter_code
_entity_poly.pdbx_strand_id
1 'polypeptide(L)' 'ASPINSHFTPYANYMPGYEDDVIMAAGTFIQGASIELSADGPIRPPYVAYVQGGLTYSHVKIAICSAIDALIEKELLTIS' A
#
# COMPACT_ATOMS: atom_id res chain seq x y z
N ALA A 1 7.84 -6.58 -3.78
CA ALA A 1 8.39 -5.94 -4.98
C ALA A 1 7.30 -5.84 -6.04
N SER A 2 7.06 -4.67 -6.59
CA SER A 2 6.17 -4.47 -7.75
C SER A 2 6.99 -4.61 -9.05
N PRO A 3 6.40 -5.07 -10.17
CA PRO A 3 7.08 -5.02 -11.48
C PRO A 3 7.38 -3.58 -11.95
N ILE A 4 6.52 -2.63 -11.60
CA ILE A 4 6.60 -1.22 -12.04
C ILE A 4 6.71 -0.30 -10.83
N ASN A 5 7.56 0.73 -10.91
CA ASN A 5 7.74 1.78 -9.90
C ASN A 5 8.09 1.32 -8.48
N SER A 6 8.56 0.09 -8.27
CA SER A 6 8.89 -0.43 -6.94
C SER A 6 10.03 0.28 -6.22
N HIS A 7 10.80 1.10 -6.94
CA HIS A 7 11.95 1.86 -6.44
C HIS A 7 11.59 3.31 -6.11
N PHE A 8 10.39 3.78 -6.45
CA PHE A 8 9.94 5.12 -6.13
C PHE A 8 9.28 5.15 -4.76
N THR A 9 9.56 6.20 -3.99
CA THR A 9 8.91 6.47 -2.72
C THR A 9 7.60 7.22 -2.97
N PRO A 10 6.45 6.71 -2.50
CA PRO A 10 5.19 7.42 -2.62
C PRO A 10 5.18 8.66 -1.71
N TYR A 11 4.61 9.76 -2.20
CA TYR A 11 4.32 10.96 -1.43
C TYR A 11 2.82 11.18 -1.39
N ALA A 12 2.30 11.60 -0.24
CA ALA A 12 0.90 11.98 -0.11
C ALA A 12 0.60 13.21 -0.97
N ASN A 13 -0.60 13.28 -1.52
CA ASN A 13 -1.03 14.41 -2.33
C ASN A 13 -2.54 14.64 -2.20
N TYR A 14 -2.97 15.84 -2.55
CA TYR A 14 -4.39 16.21 -2.52
C TYR A 14 -5.21 15.35 -3.49
N MET A 15 -6.30 14.77 -3.00
CA MET A 15 -7.27 14.03 -3.81
C MET A 15 -8.68 14.62 -3.63
N PRO A 16 -9.40 14.98 -4.71
CA PRO A 16 -10.75 15.52 -4.59
C PRO A 16 -11.68 14.61 -3.78
N GLY A 17 -12.37 15.20 -2.80
CA GLY A 17 -13.30 14.48 -1.91
C GLY A 17 -12.70 14.01 -0.59
N TYR A 18 -11.39 14.17 -0.37
CA TYR A 18 -10.73 13.88 0.89
C TYR A 18 -10.39 15.18 1.65
N GLU A 19 -10.53 15.15 2.98
CA GLU A 19 -10.16 16.27 3.86
C GLU A 19 -8.64 16.36 4.06
N ASP A 20 -7.97 15.21 4.03
CA ASP A 20 -6.53 15.07 4.20
C ASP A 20 -5.90 14.45 2.94
N ASP A 21 -4.61 14.71 2.72
CA ASP A 21 -3.86 14.14 1.60
C ASP A 21 -3.91 12.61 1.61
N VAL A 22 -3.99 12.03 0.41
CA VAL A 22 -4.01 10.57 0.24
C VAL A 22 -2.67 10.10 -0.25
N ILE A 23 -2.15 9.06 0.38
CA ILE A 23 -0.99 8.32 -0.11
C ILE A 23 -1.46 7.07 -0.85
N MET A 24 -0.85 6.80 -2.01
CA MET A 24 -1.15 5.64 -2.82
C MET A 24 0.15 4.98 -3.28
N ALA A 25 0.19 3.65 -3.19
CA ALA A 25 1.24 2.83 -3.78
C ALA A 25 0.58 1.75 -4.63
N ALA A 26 0.96 1.66 -5.90
CA ALA A 26 0.35 0.75 -6.84
C ALA A 26 1.42 0.08 -7.70
N GLY A 27 1.37 -1.25 -7.78
CA GLY A 27 2.34 -2.04 -8.53
C GLY A 27 1.88 -2.38 -9.95
N THR A 28 1.19 -1.45 -10.60
CA THR A 28 0.35 -1.74 -11.76
C THR A 28 1.09 -1.55 -13.07
N PHE A 29 0.85 -2.40 -14.05
CA PHE A 29 1.28 -2.18 -15.43
C PHE A 29 0.52 -1.02 -16.09
N ILE A 30 -0.78 -0.91 -15.79
CA ILE A 30 -1.63 0.17 -16.27
C ILE A 30 -2.01 1.08 -15.09
N GLN A 31 -1.68 2.36 -15.18
CA GLN A 31 -2.00 3.32 -14.13
C GLN A 31 -3.51 3.32 -13.84
N GLY A 32 -3.87 3.15 -12.56
CA GLY A 32 -5.27 3.13 -12.12
C GLY A 32 -5.99 1.80 -12.33
N ALA A 33 -5.28 0.71 -12.69
CA ALA A 33 -5.90 -0.61 -12.81
C ALA A 33 -6.37 -1.15 -11.46
N SER A 34 -7.68 -1.14 -11.23
CA SER A 34 -8.32 -1.59 -9.98
C SER A 34 -8.23 -3.10 -9.72
N ILE A 35 -7.81 -3.91 -10.70
CA ILE A 35 -7.65 -5.37 -10.53
C ILE A 35 -6.24 -5.76 -10.10
N GLU A 36 -5.28 -4.85 -10.24
CA GLU A 36 -3.88 -5.06 -9.90
C GLU A 36 -3.63 -4.68 -8.42
N LEU A 37 -2.53 -5.16 -7.83
CA LEU A 37 -2.24 -4.93 -6.41
C LEU A 37 -1.91 -3.45 -6.16
N SER A 38 -2.76 -2.79 -5.37
CA SER A 38 -2.60 -1.41 -4.92
C SER A 38 -3.04 -1.23 -3.47
N ALA A 39 -2.57 -0.15 -2.87
CA ALA A 39 -3.06 0.31 -1.58
C ALA A 39 -3.11 1.84 -1.53
N ASP A 40 -4.16 2.39 -0.92
CA ASP A 40 -4.32 3.82 -0.71
C ASP A 40 -5.01 4.14 0.63
N GLY A 41 -4.76 5.34 1.15
CA GLY A 41 -5.37 5.79 2.39
C GLY A 41 -5.04 7.24 2.72
N PRO A 42 -5.93 7.95 3.46
CA PRO A 42 -5.66 9.30 3.90
C PRO A 42 -4.57 9.35 4.97
N ILE A 43 -3.74 10.38 4.95
CA ILE A 43 -2.72 10.66 5.97
C ILE A 43 -3.38 11.33 7.18
N ARG A 44 -4.27 10.59 7.84
CA ARG A 44 -4.96 11.03 9.06
C ARG A 44 -5.11 9.90 10.06
N PRO A 45 -4.94 10.14 11.37
CA PRO A 45 -5.26 9.15 12.40
C PRO A 45 -6.77 8.86 12.50
N PRO A 46 -7.19 7.61 12.82
CA PRO A 46 -6.36 6.41 12.80
C PRO A 46 -5.93 6.09 11.36
N TYR A 47 -4.65 5.77 11.16
CA TYR A 47 -4.13 5.49 9.84
C TYR A 47 -4.73 4.18 9.29
N VAL A 48 -5.44 4.28 8.17
CA VAL A 48 -6.09 3.15 7.49
C VAL A 48 -5.69 3.18 6.03
N ALA A 49 -5.16 2.05 5.54
CA ALA A 49 -4.92 1.81 4.13
C ALA A 49 -5.89 0.72 3.64
N TYR A 50 -6.52 0.97 2.51
CA TYR A 50 -7.35 0.00 1.81
C TYR A 50 -6.50 -0.69 0.76
N VAL A 51 -6.44 -2.02 0.81
CA VAL A 51 -5.70 -2.84 -0.16
C VAL A 51 -6.68 -3.41 -1.17
N GLN A 52 -6.38 -3.24 -2.45
CA GLN A 52 -7.16 -3.79 -3.54
C GLN A 52 -6.29 -4.66 -4.46
N GLY A 53 -6.92 -5.62 -5.13
CA GLY A 53 -6.26 -6.62 -5.97
C GLY A 53 -5.92 -7.90 -5.21
N GLY A 54 -5.18 -8.79 -5.88
CA GLY A 54 -4.88 -10.13 -5.37
C GLY A 54 -5.96 -11.17 -5.70
N LEU A 55 -5.54 -12.42 -5.88
CA LEU A 55 -6.41 -13.48 -6.39
C LEU A 55 -7.23 -14.18 -5.30
N THR A 56 -6.65 -14.36 -4.10
CA THR A 56 -7.30 -15.05 -2.99
C THR A 56 -6.94 -14.36 -1.66
N TYR A 57 -7.83 -14.44 -0.69
CA TYR A 57 -7.59 -13.92 0.66
C TYR A 57 -6.28 -14.45 1.27
N SER A 58 -6.02 -15.76 1.12
CA SER A 58 -4.82 -16.40 1.67
C SER A 58 -3.52 -15.84 1.07
N HIS A 59 -3.48 -15.56 -0.24
CA HIS A 59 -2.31 -14.96 -0.88
C HIS A 59 -2.05 -13.54 -0.38
N VAL A 60 -3.12 -12.74 -0.23
CA VAL A 60 -3.01 -11.37 0.29
C VAL A 60 -2.53 -11.38 1.73
N LYS A 61 -3.09 -12.27 2.57
CA LYS A 61 -2.66 -12.41 3.98
C LYS A 61 -1.18 -12.78 4.10
N ILE A 62 -0.70 -13.76 3.32
CA ILE A 62 0.72 -14.14 3.31
C ILE A 62 1.59 -12.97 2.88
N ALA A 63 1.22 -12.26 1.81
CA ALA A 63 1.97 -11.12 1.32
C ALA A 63 2.07 -9.97 2.36
N ILE A 64 0.99 -9.70 3.09
CA ILE A 64 0.97 -8.70 4.17
C ILE A 64 1.88 -9.15 5.32
N CYS A 65 1.80 -10.41 5.76
CA CYS A 65 2.69 -10.93 6.80
C CYS A 65 4.17 -10.79 6.39
N SER A 66 4.53 -11.20 5.17
CA SER A 66 5.91 -11.05 4.67
C SER A 66 6.35 -9.58 4.56
N ALA A 67 5.43 -8.66 4.23
CA ALA A 67 5.73 -7.24 4.21
C ALA A 67 5.98 -6.69 5.62
N ILE A 68 5.19 -7.11 6.61
CA ILE A 68 5.37 -6.76 8.02
C ILE A 68 6.71 -7.28 8.53
N ASP A 69 7.05 -8.55 8.27
CA ASP A 69 8.32 -9.14 8.66
C ASP A 69 9.51 -8.34 8.07
N ALA A 70 9.44 -7.99 6.79
CA ALA A 70 10.46 -7.17 6.13
C ALA A 70 10.57 -5.73 6.68
N LEU A 71 9.48 -5.17 7.23
CA LEU A 71 9.51 -3.86 7.89
C LEU A 71 10.16 -3.96 9.27
N ILE A 72 9.91 -5.05 10.01
CA ILE A 72 10.54 -5.32 11.30
C ILE A 72 12.04 -5.54 11.14
N GLU A 73 12.47 -6.34 10.15
CA GLU A 73 13.88 -6.58 9.83
C GLU A 73 14.64 -5.29 9.49
N LYS A 74 13.94 -4.29 8.94
CA LYS A 74 14.50 -2.98 8.59
C LYS A 74 14.35 -1.93 9.70
N GLU A 75 13.88 -2.33 10.88
CA GLU A 75 13.62 -1.44 12.03
C GLU A 75 12.62 -0.30 11.71
N LEU A 76 11.74 -0.50 10.72
CA LEU A 76 10.70 0.46 10.33
C LEU A 76 9.39 0.24 11.10
N LEU A 77 9.24 -0.89 11.78
CA LEU A 77 8.06 -1.25 12.55
C LEU A 77 8.45 -2.00 13.82
N THR A 78 7.85 -1.63 14.95
CA THR A 78 7.93 -2.37 16.21
C THR A 78 6.54 -2.88 16.57
N ILE A 79 6.41 -4.18 16.84
CA ILE A 79 5.19 -4.76 17.40
C ILE A 79 5.32 -4.72 18.92
N SER A 80 4.37 -4.04 19.57
CA SER A 80 4.26 -3.93 21.04
C SER A 80 3.76 -5.22 21.69
#